data_AF-A0A3S4FQU8-F1
#
_entry.id   AF-A0A3S4FQU8-F1
#
_cell.length_a   1.000
_cell.length_b   1.000
_cell.length_c   1.000
_cell.angle_alpha   90.00
_cell.angle_beta   90.00
_cell.angle_gamma   90.00
#
_symmetry.space_group_name_H-M   'P 1'
#
loop_
_entity.id
_entity.type
_entity.pdbx_description
1 polymer ?
#
loop_
_entity_poly.entity_id
_entity_poly.type
_entity_poly.pdbx_seq_one_letter_code
_entity_poly.pdbx_strand_id
1 'polypeptide(L)'
;MAGKPGRRHRLSAQVIIDDKLGINDQLEAEILRLRDAVVCEWTETVEHPELQVRFAHFINSSLRDPNVQMVAERDQHRPARPDERIPVTVLDTEENNA
;
A
#
# COMPACT_ATOMS: atom_id res chain seq x y z
N MET A 1 29.97 -1.58 45.95
CA MET A 1 28.71 -2.32 45.74
C MET A 1 28.50 -2.48 44.24
N ALA A 2 28.71 -3.68 43.69
CA ALA A 2 28.65 -3.93 42.25
C ALA A 2 27.25 -4.44 41.86
N GLY A 3 26.52 -3.66 41.05
CA GLY A 3 25.25 -4.08 40.47
C GLY A 3 25.47 -5.16 39.40
N LYS A 4 24.84 -6.33 39.56
CA LYS A 4 24.89 -7.41 38.55
C LYS A 4 24.17 -6.96 37.27
N PRO A 5 24.77 -7.14 36.08
CA PRO A 5 24.11 -6.82 34.82
C PRO A 5 22.89 -7.74 34.60
N GLY A 6 21.79 -7.15 34.15
CA GLY A 6 20.48 -7.79 34.02
C GLY A 6 20.48 -9.04 33.13
N ARG A 7 20.30 -10.22 33.76
CA ARG A 7 20.25 -11.55 33.13
C ARG A 7 18.94 -11.88 32.40
N ARG A 8 18.11 -10.90 32.02
CA ARG A 8 16.77 -11.20 31.48
C ARG A 8 16.74 -11.45 29.97
N HIS A 9 17.56 -10.75 29.19
CA HIS A 9 17.51 -10.84 27.72
C HIS A 9 18.03 -12.17 27.16
N ARG A 10 19.03 -12.79 27.79
CA ARG A 10 19.67 -13.98 27.23
C ARG A 10 18.86 -15.27 27.46
N LEU A 11 17.97 -15.28 28.45
CA LEU A 11 17.17 -16.44 28.80
C LEU A 11 15.99 -16.66 27.83
N SER A 12 15.38 -15.58 27.30
CA SER A 12 14.25 -15.70 26.38
C SER A 12 14.63 -16.31 25.04
N ALA A 13 15.78 -15.93 24.48
CA ALA A 13 16.28 -16.54 23.24
C ALA A 13 16.60 -18.03 23.42
N GLN A 14 17.19 -18.42 24.57
CA GLN A 14 17.48 -19.83 24.87
C GLN A 14 16.21 -20.68 25.01
N VAL A 15 15.14 -20.12 25.57
CA VAL A 15 13.84 -20.80 25.69
C VAL A 15 13.26 -21.15 24.32
N ILE A 16 13.41 -20.24 23.36
CA ILE A 16 12.91 -20.39 21.99
C ILE A 16 13.81 -21.36 21.20
N ILE A 17 15.12 -21.13 21.20
CA ILE A 17 16.09 -21.93 20.40
C ILE A 17 16.10 -23.39 20.86
N ASP A 18 16.07 -23.64 22.17
CA ASP A 18 16.09 -25.00 22.71
C ASP A 18 14.69 -25.62 22.87
N ASP A 19 13.65 -25.01 22.29
CA ASP A 19 12.24 -25.42 22.39
C ASP A 19 11.83 -25.87 23.81
N LYS A 20 12.17 -25.07 24.84
CA LYS A 20 11.96 -25.47 26.24
C LYS A 20 10.47 -25.64 26.59
N LEU A 21 9.58 -25.11 25.77
CA LEU A 21 8.12 -25.19 25.93
C LEU A 21 7.48 -26.28 25.05
N GLY A 22 8.21 -26.85 24.08
CA GLY A 22 7.70 -27.90 23.19
C GLY A 22 6.63 -27.43 22.21
N ILE A 23 6.62 -26.13 21.87
CA ILE A 23 5.56 -25.51 21.03
C ILE A 23 6.09 -24.96 19.72
N ASN A 24 7.38 -25.09 19.43
CA ASN A 24 7.97 -24.50 18.22
C ASN A 24 7.30 -25.03 16.94
N ASP A 25 7.10 -26.35 16.83
CA ASP A 25 6.46 -26.96 15.65
C ASP A 25 5.02 -26.47 15.47
N GLN A 26 4.28 -26.27 16.58
CA GLN A 26 2.94 -25.71 16.53
C GLN A 26 2.96 -24.27 16.03
N LEU A 27 3.87 -23.43 16.56
CA LEU A 27 3.98 -22.03 16.16
C LEU A 27 4.40 -21.88 14.70
N GLU A 28 5.30 -22.74 14.21
CA GLU A 28 5.68 -22.76 12.80
C GLU A 28 4.48 -23.15 11.91
N ALA A 29 3.70 -24.16 12.30
CA ALA A 29 2.48 -24.53 11.61
C ALA A 29 1.43 -23.40 11.59
N GLU A 30 1.31 -22.64 12.69
CA GLU A 30 0.43 -21.47 12.78
C GLU A 30 0.91 -20.33 11.86
N ILE A 31 2.21 -20.05 11.80
CA ILE A 31 2.80 -19.06 10.88
C ILE A 31 2.57 -19.46 9.43
N LEU A 32 2.80 -20.73 9.08
CA LEU A 32 2.54 -21.26 7.75
C LEU A 32 1.07 -21.06 7.36
N ARG A 33 0.14 -21.42 8.26
CA ARG A 33 -1.29 -21.21 8.05
C ARG A 33 -1.63 -19.74 7.79
N LEU A 34 -1.03 -18.81 8.56
CA LEU A 34 -1.26 -17.38 8.37
C LEU A 34 -0.71 -16.90 7.02
N ARG A 35 0.50 -17.32 6.65
CA ARG A 35 1.12 -16.97 5.38
C ARG A 35 0.28 -17.45 4.21
N ASP A 36 -0.22 -18.67 4.27
CA ASP A 36 -1.03 -19.27 3.22
C ASP A 36 -2.44 -18.62 3.14
N ALA A 37 -2.91 -17.98 4.21
CA ALA A 37 -4.18 -17.26 4.26
C ALA A 37 -4.07 -15.76 3.92
N VAL A 38 -2.88 -15.17 3.93
CA VAL A 38 -2.69 -13.76 3.58
C VAL A 38 -2.85 -13.57 2.08
N VAL A 39 -3.73 -12.63 1.72
CA VAL A 39 -3.94 -12.20 0.34
C VAL A 39 -3.47 -10.75 0.20
N CYS A 40 -2.72 -10.47 -0.86
CA CYS A 40 -2.30 -9.12 -1.20
C CYS A 40 -3.36 -8.47 -2.10
N GLU A 41 -4.03 -7.42 -1.60
CA GLU A 41 -5.09 -6.73 -2.35
C GLU A 41 -4.60 -6.17 -3.69
N TRP A 42 -3.34 -5.76 -3.77
CA TRP A 42 -2.75 -5.26 -5.03
C TRP A 42 -2.53 -6.38 -6.04
N THR A 43 -1.99 -7.52 -5.61
CA THR A 43 -1.82 -8.68 -6.49
C THR A 43 -3.17 -9.14 -7.01
N GLU A 44 -4.16 -9.27 -6.12
CA GLU A 44 -5.54 -9.62 -6.48
C GLU A 44 -6.10 -8.67 -7.53
N THR A 45 -5.92 -7.36 -7.35
CA THR A 45 -6.41 -6.34 -8.29
C THR A 45 -5.69 -6.39 -9.65
N VAL A 46 -4.39 -6.68 -9.66
CA VAL A 46 -3.61 -6.76 -10.90
C VAL A 46 -3.98 -8.02 -11.70
N GLU A 47 -4.22 -9.14 -11.03
CA GLU A 47 -4.58 -10.42 -11.65
C GLU A 47 -6.03 -10.47 -12.14
N HIS A 48 -6.91 -9.62 -11.60
CA HIS A 48 -8.34 -9.56 -11.95
C HIS A 48 -8.71 -8.19 -12.54
N PRO A 49 -8.69 -8.04 -13.89
CA PRO A 49 -8.96 -6.77 -14.58
C PRO A 49 -10.27 -6.09 -14.19
N GLU A 50 -11.30 -6.85 -13.85
CA GLU A 50 -12.59 -6.37 -13.38
C GLU A 50 -12.51 -5.58 -12.06
N LEU A 51 -11.52 -5.86 -11.22
CA LEU A 51 -11.30 -5.15 -9.95
C LEU A 51 -10.63 -3.80 -10.15
N GLN A 52 -9.93 -3.59 -11.28
CA GLN A 52 -9.21 -2.35 -11.57
C GLN A 52 -10.15 -1.14 -11.67
N VAL A 53 -11.42 -1.36 -12.03
CA VAL A 53 -12.45 -0.31 -12.09
C VAL A 53 -12.65 0.39 -10.73
N ARG A 54 -12.39 -0.31 -9.62
CA ARG A 54 -12.47 0.27 -8.26
C ARG A 54 -11.41 1.34 -8.00
N PHE A 55 -10.34 1.39 -8.80
CA PHE A 55 -9.21 2.31 -8.65
C PHE A 55 -9.26 3.47 -9.64
N ALA A 56 -10.42 3.74 -10.25
CA ALA A 56 -10.64 4.95 -11.04
C ALA A 56 -10.60 6.22 -10.16
N HIS A 57 -10.14 7.34 -10.72
CA HIS A 57 -10.13 8.64 -10.03
C HIS A 57 -11.52 9.05 -9.53
N PHE A 58 -12.56 8.83 -10.33
CA PHE A 58 -13.96 9.09 -9.99
C PHE A 58 -14.83 7.94 -10.51
N ILE A 59 -15.72 7.42 -9.67
CA ILE A 59 -16.65 6.33 -10.03
C ILE A 59 -17.81 6.84 -10.90
N ASN A 60 -18.15 8.12 -10.74
CA ASN A 60 -19.33 8.75 -11.32
C ASN A 60 -19.05 9.55 -12.60
N SER A 61 -17.79 9.71 -13.00
CA SER A 61 -17.42 10.48 -14.18
C SER A 61 -16.10 10.01 -14.77
N SER A 62 -16.05 9.91 -16.09
CA SER A 62 -14.82 9.68 -16.85
C SER A 62 -14.02 10.96 -17.09
N LEU A 63 -14.56 12.13 -16.73
CA LEU A 63 -13.90 13.41 -16.89
C LEU A 63 -12.72 13.53 -15.92
N ARG A 64 -11.60 14.04 -16.42
CA ARG A 64 -10.46 14.42 -15.58
C ARG A 64 -10.82 15.66 -14.77
N ASP A 65 -10.31 15.76 -13.55
CA ASP A 65 -10.41 17.00 -12.78
C ASP A 65 -9.59 18.10 -13.48
N PRO A 66 -10.22 19.17 -14.00
CA PRO A 66 -9.51 20.26 -14.67
C PRO A 66 -8.54 20.99 -13.73
N ASN A 67 -8.71 20.88 -12.42
CA ASN A 67 -7.83 21.52 -11.44
C ASN A 67 -6.51 20.77 -11.23
N VAL A 68 -6.40 19.51 -11.68
CA VAL A 68 -5.19 18.70 -11.59
C VAL A 68 -4.37 18.87 -12.87
N GLN A 69 -3.43 19.81 -12.84
CA GLN A 69 -2.45 20.01 -13.91
C GLN A 69 -1.17 19.24 -13.56
N MET A 70 -0.59 18.53 -14.54
CA MET A 70 0.63 17.74 -14.33
C MET A 70 1.84 18.47 -14.91
N VAL A 71 2.96 18.47 -14.18
CA VAL A 71 4.24 19.05 -14.58
C VAL A 71 5.30 17.96 -14.59
N ALA A 72 6.18 17.98 -15.59
CA ALA A 72 7.33 17.08 -15.63
C ALA A 72 8.37 17.50 -14.59
N GLU A 73 8.80 16.55 -13.76
CA GLU A 73 9.88 16.74 -12.80
C GLU A 73 10.85 15.57 -12.93
N ARG A 74 12.01 15.85 -13.53
CA ARG A 74 12.98 14.81 -13.92
C ARG A 74 12.29 13.80 -14.85
N ASP A 75 12.33 12.51 -14.51
CA ASP A 75 11.75 11.41 -15.28
C ASP A 75 10.36 10.97 -14.78
N GLN A 76 9.69 11.80 -13.97
CA GLN A 76 8.35 11.51 -13.43
C GLN A 76 7.43 12.73 -13.59
N HIS A 77 6.13 12.47 -13.66
CA HIS A 77 5.11 13.53 -13.67
C HIS A 77 4.59 13.73 -12.25
N ARG A 78 4.37 14.98 -11.85
CA ARG A 78 3.72 15.32 -10.58
C ARG A 78 2.62 16.37 -10.78
N PRO A 79 1.69 16.50 -9.83
CA PRO A 79 0.78 17.63 -9.81
C PRO A 79 1.53 18.98 -9.74
N ALA A 80 0.99 19.99 -10.43
CA ALA A 80 1.46 21.37 -10.42
C ALA A 80 1.28 21.99 -9.03
N ARG A 81 2.31 22.68 -8.55
CA ARG A 81 2.24 23.55 -7.37
C ARG A 81 1.33 24.75 -7.68
N PRO A 82 0.80 25.44 -6.66
CA PRO A 82 -0.13 26.55 -6.87
C PRO A 82 0.39 27.64 -7.82
N ASP A 83 1.69 27.94 -7.77
CA ASP A 83 2.37 28.93 -8.60
C ASP A 83 2.64 28.47 -10.05
N GLU A 84 2.56 27.16 -10.31
CA GLU A 84 2.78 26.55 -11.63
C GLU A 84 1.46 26.35 -12.41
N ARG A 85 0.29 26.63 -11.78
CA ARG A 85 -1.03 26.38 -12.38
C ARG A 85 -1.40 27.47 -13.39
N ILE A 86 -1.88 27.04 -14.55
CA ILE A 86 -2.42 27.90 -15.60
C ILE A 86 -3.95 27.99 -15.42
N PRO A 87 -4.60 29.16 -15.59
CA PRO A 87 -6.06 29.27 -15.54
C PRO A 87 -6.73 28.37 -16.59
N VAL A 88 -7.74 27.59 -16.17
CA VAL A 88 -8.49 26.70 -17.05
C VAL A 88 -9.82 27.35 -17.44
N THR A 89 -10.07 27.47 -18.75
CA THR A 89 -11.37 27.87 -19.31
C THR A 89 -11.99 26.66 -20.01
N VAL A 90 -13.14 26.20 -19.52
CA VAL A 90 -13.89 25.12 -20.19
C VAL A 90 -14.68 25.74 -21.34
N LEU A 91 -14.47 25.23 -22.55
CA LEU A 91 -15.26 25.59 -23.73
C LEU A 91 -16.14 24.40 -24.07
N ASP A 92 -17.46 24.54 -23.89
CA ASP A 92 -18.41 23.51 -24.27
C ASP A 92 -18.66 23.60 -25.78
N THR A 93 -18.21 22.59 -26.53
CA THR A 93 -18.56 22.44 -27.95
C THR A 93 -19.84 21.61 -28.06
N GLU A 94 -20.81 22.05 -28.84
CA GLU A 94 -22.18 21.50 -28.93
C GLU A 94 -22.28 20.06 -29.50
N GLU A 95 -21.18 19.34 -29.74
CA GLU A 95 -21.18 18.06 -30.47
C GLU A 95 -21.49 16.80 -29.61
N ASN A 96 -21.61 16.90 -28.28
CA ASN A 96 -21.75 15.72 -27.41
C ASN A 96 -23.19 15.22 -27.15
N ASN A 97 -24.17 15.57 -27.99
CA ASN A 97 -25.57 15.10 -27.86
C ASN A 97 -26.18 14.64 -29.20
N ALA A 98 -25.45 13.81 -29.95
CA ALA A 98 -25.97 13.07 -31.11
C ALA A 98 -25.71 11.57 -30.98
#